data_AF-A0A3D2L7J8-F1
#
_entry.id   AF-A0A3D2L7J8-F1
#
_cell.length_a   1.000
_cell.length_b   1.000
_cell.length_c   1.000
_cell.angle_alpha   90.00
_cell.angle_beta   90.00
_cell.angle_gamma   90.00
#
_symmetry.space_group_name_H-M   'P 1'
#
loop_
_entity.id
_entity.type
_entity.pdbx_description
1 polymer ?
#
loop_
_entity_poly.entity_id
_entity_poly.type
_entity_poly.pdbx_seq_one_letter_code
_entity_poly.pdbx_strand_id
1 'polypeptide(L)'
;ELDKKGLMMYGQMTAGSWIYIGTQGIVQGTYETFVEAGRQHYDGNLKGRWILTGGLGGMGGAQPLAAVMAGACCLAVECDPDHIDFRLRTKYLDEKTDSLDEALALIETWTKSGEAKSVGLCGNAADIFPELVKRGIRPDLVTDQTSAHDPVNGYLPSG
;
A
#
# COMPACT_ATOMS: atom_id res chain seq x y z
N GLU A 1 21.25 -13.95 -17.07
CA GLU A 1 22.35 -14.14 -18.05
C GLU A 1 22.11 -13.34 -19.34
N LEU A 2 20.95 -13.50 -19.99
CA LEU A 2 20.62 -12.77 -21.23
C LEU A 2 20.56 -11.26 -21.06
N ASP A 3 20.02 -10.77 -19.94
CA ASP A 3 19.97 -9.35 -19.62
C ASP A 3 21.37 -8.72 -19.56
N LYS A 4 22.32 -9.40 -18.90
CA LYS A 4 23.76 -9.01 -18.88
C LYS A 4 24.41 -9.00 -20.26
N LYS A 5 23.87 -9.75 -21.23
CA LYS A 5 24.32 -9.79 -22.62
C LYS A 5 23.57 -8.80 -23.52
N GLY A 6 22.62 -8.03 -23.00
CA GLY A 6 21.78 -7.10 -23.77
C GLY A 6 20.75 -7.79 -24.67
N LEU A 7 20.40 -9.05 -24.38
CA LEU A 7 19.51 -9.88 -25.20
C LEU A 7 18.14 -10.10 -24.56
N MET A 8 17.83 -9.38 -23.48
CA MET A 8 16.57 -9.50 -22.77
C MET A 8 16.10 -8.13 -22.29
N MET A 9 14.79 -7.98 -22.15
CA MET A 9 14.14 -6.82 -21.56
C MET A 9 12.92 -7.31 -20.77
N TYR A 10 12.76 -6.83 -19.55
CA TYR A 10 11.57 -7.14 -18.77
C TYR A 10 10.42 -6.20 -19.14
N GLY A 11 9.45 -6.71 -19.91
CA GLY A 11 8.34 -5.91 -20.42
C GLY A 11 7.22 -5.64 -19.42
N GLN A 12 7.18 -6.34 -18.28
CA GLN A 12 6.00 -6.36 -17.40
C GLN A 12 4.71 -6.61 -18.21
N MET A 13 3.55 -6.13 -17.74
CA MET A 13 2.31 -6.16 -18.52
C MET A 13 2.23 -4.97 -19.49
N THR A 14 2.16 -3.74 -18.95
CA THR A 14 1.84 -2.54 -19.74
C THR A 14 3.04 -1.66 -20.09
N ALA A 15 4.21 -1.94 -19.52
CA ALA A 15 5.42 -1.14 -19.74
C ALA A 15 6.00 -1.40 -21.14
N GLY A 16 6.24 -2.67 -21.48
CA GLY A 16 6.75 -3.11 -22.77
C GLY A 16 5.72 -3.02 -23.91
N SER A 17 4.44 -2.81 -23.58
CA SER A 17 3.35 -2.63 -24.55
C SER A 17 2.84 -1.18 -24.65
N TRP A 18 3.53 -0.24 -24.00
CA TRP A 18 3.30 1.21 -24.11
C TRP A 18 1.87 1.68 -23.84
N ILE A 19 1.23 1.11 -22.81
CA ILE A 19 -0.12 1.52 -22.38
C ILE A 19 -0.19 1.77 -20.86
N TYR A 20 0.96 2.00 -20.22
CA TYR A 20 1.00 2.41 -18.82
C TYR A 20 0.55 3.86 -18.66
N ILE A 21 -0.44 4.08 -17.79
CA ILE A 21 -1.03 5.39 -17.54
C ILE A 21 -0.80 5.87 -16.09
N GLY A 22 0.31 5.44 -15.49
CA GLY A 22 0.59 5.71 -14.08
C GLY A 22 -0.26 4.85 -13.15
N THR A 23 -0.29 5.26 -11.88
CA THR A 23 -1.02 4.60 -10.79
C THR A 23 -2.53 4.45 -11.07
N GLN A 24 -3.09 5.33 -11.92
CA GLN A 24 -4.50 5.27 -12.32
C GLN A 24 -4.86 3.96 -13.03
N GLY A 25 -3.90 3.30 -13.69
CA GLY A 25 -4.16 2.05 -14.41
C GLY A 25 -4.66 0.90 -13.54
N ILE A 26 -4.43 0.95 -12.22
CA ILE A 26 -4.85 -0.10 -11.27
C ILE A 26 -5.78 0.36 -10.17
N VAL A 27 -5.94 1.68 -9.96
CA VAL A 27 -6.73 2.20 -8.82
C VAL A 27 -8.15 1.66 -8.77
N GLN A 28 -8.82 1.51 -9.92
CA GLN A 28 -10.16 0.93 -9.96
C GLN A 28 -10.16 -0.55 -9.56
N GLY A 29 -9.20 -1.35 -10.06
CA GLY A 29 -9.11 -2.77 -9.71
C GLY A 29 -8.84 -2.97 -8.21
N THR A 30 -7.95 -2.16 -7.63
CA THR A 30 -7.69 -2.18 -6.20
C THR A 30 -8.91 -1.72 -5.39
N TYR A 31 -9.62 -0.69 -5.84
CA TYR A 31 -10.86 -0.22 -5.22
C TYR A 31 -11.94 -1.31 -5.21
N GLU A 32 -12.21 -1.95 -6.35
CA GLU A 32 -13.21 -3.03 -6.44
C GLU A 32 -12.84 -4.22 -5.55
N THR A 33 -11.53 -4.51 -5.42
CA THR A 33 -11.03 -5.56 -4.52
C THR A 33 -11.38 -5.23 -3.06
N PHE A 34 -11.12 -4.00 -2.61
CA PHE A 34 -11.45 -3.60 -1.24
C PHE A 34 -12.95 -3.50 -0.99
N VAL A 35 -13.71 -2.96 -1.93
CA VAL A 35 -15.17 -2.90 -1.83
C VAL A 35 -15.77 -4.30 -1.71
N GLU A 36 -15.30 -5.25 -2.52
CA GLU A 36 -15.79 -6.62 -2.49
C GLU A 36 -15.39 -7.34 -1.20
N ALA A 37 -14.16 -7.16 -0.71
CA ALA A 37 -13.77 -7.64 0.62
C ALA A 37 -14.66 -7.03 1.72
N GLY A 38 -15.00 -5.75 1.59
CA GLY A 38 -15.98 -5.06 2.45
C GLY A 38 -17.36 -5.71 2.41
N ARG A 39 -17.88 -6.08 1.23
CA ARG A 39 -19.16 -6.79 1.08
C ARG A 39 -19.15 -8.16 1.75
N GLN A 40 -18.06 -8.91 1.60
CA GLN A 40 -17.97 -10.27 2.12
C GLN A 40 -17.74 -10.36 3.63
N HIS A 41 -17.04 -9.37 4.21
CA HIS A 41 -16.58 -9.45 5.60
C HIS A 41 -17.18 -8.38 6.53
N TYR A 42 -17.77 -7.32 5.97
CA TYR A 42 -18.18 -6.12 6.71
C TYR A 42 -19.51 -5.54 6.22
N ASP A 43 -20.40 -6.37 5.66
CA ASP A 43 -21.73 -5.96 5.15
C ASP A 43 -21.68 -4.79 4.15
N GLY A 44 -20.57 -4.65 3.43
CA GLY A 44 -20.33 -3.60 2.44
C GLY A 44 -19.95 -2.24 3.03
N ASN A 45 -19.71 -2.15 4.35
CA ASN A 45 -19.41 -0.90 5.02
C ASN A 45 -18.04 -0.94 5.72
N LEU A 46 -17.06 -0.26 5.12
CA LEU A 46 -15.70 -0.15 5.66
C LEU A 46 -15.49 1.10 6.54
N LYS A 47 -16.54 1.86 6.86
CA LYS A 47 -16.42 3.01 7.75
C LYS A 47 -15.91 2.59 9.13
N GLY A 48 -14.88 3.30 9.61
CA GLY A 48 -14.22 2.99 10.89
C GLY A 48 -13.36 1.73 10.84
N ARG A 49 -13.12 1.17 9.65
CA ARG A 49 -12.19 0.06 9.41
C ARG A 49 -10.88 0.58 8.85
N TRP A 50 -9.84 -0.23 8.96
CA TRP A 50 -8.55 0.10 8.35
C TRP A 50 -7.83 -1.10 7.74
N ILE A 51 -7.05 -0.80 6.71
CA ILE A 51 -6.30 -1.76 5.91
C ILE A 51 -4.81 -1.57 6.17
N LEU A 52 -4.10 -2.66 6.43
CA LEU A 52 -2.64 -2.72 6.49
C LEU A 52 -2.10 -3.26 5.16
N THR A 53 -1.12 -2.59 4.58
CA THR A 53 -0.41 -3.07 3.39
C THR A 53 1.05 -2.63 3.32
N GLY A 54 1.81 -3.23 2.41
CA GLY A 54 3.18 -2.88 2.06
C GLY A 54 3.31 -2.45 0.59
N GLY A 55 4.27 -1.55 0.33
CA GLY A 55 4.67 -1.10 -1.00
C GLY A 55 3.86 0.08 -1.55
N LEU A 56 4.56 1.17 -1.85
CA LEU A 56 4.06 2.39 -2.48
C LEU A 56 4.74 2.67 -3.83
N GLY A 57 5.19 1.61 -4.51
CA GLY A 57 5.70 1.64 -5.89
C GLY A 57 4.66 2.09 -6.93
N GLY A 58 4.94 1.96 -8.23
CA GLY A 58 4.08 2.51 -9.30
C GLY A 58 2.61 2.06 -9.22
N MET A 59 2.43 0.75 -8.97
CA MET A 59 1.12 0.11 -8.79
C MET A 59 0.68 0.12 -7.31
N GLY A 60 1.61 -0.21 -6.39
CA GLY A 60 1.40 -0.19 -4.93
C GLY A 60 0.89 1.15 -4.38
N GLY A 61 1.28 2.25 -5.02
CA GLY A 61 0.82 3.59 -4.67
C GLY A 61 -0.68 3.81 -4.88
N ALA A 62 -1.40 2.91 -5.55
CA ALA A 62 -2.84 3.01 -5.72
C ALA A 62 -3.62 2.59 -4.47
N GLN A 63 -3.01 1.76 -3.62
CA GLN A 63 -3.67 1.15 -2.46
C GLN A 63 -4.26 2.17 -1.47
N PRO A 64 -3.56 3.25 -1.07
CA PRO A 64 -4.09 4.15 -0.07
C PRO A 64 -5.32 4.93 -0.60
N LEU A 65 -5.25 5.46 -1.82
CA LEU A 65 -6.40 6.12 -2.45
C LEU A 65 -7.58 5.16 -2.67
N ALA A 66 -7.31 3.93 -3.12
CA ALA A 66 -8.35 2.92 -3.32
C ALA A 66 -9.06 2.55 -2.01
N ALA A 67 -8.31 2.40 -0.91
CA ALA A 67 -8.86 2.13 0.42
C ALA A 67 -9.73 3.30 0.91
N VAL A 68 -9.25 4.54 0.75
CA VAL A 68 -9.99 5.76 1.12
C VAL A 68 -11.29 5.88 0.31
N MET A 69 -11.24 5.64 -1.00
CA MET A 69 -12.44 5.61 -1.86
C MET A 69 -13.43 4.51 -1.43
N ALA A 70 -12.94 3.36 -0.98
CA ALA A 70 -13.76 2.27 -0.45
C ALA A 70 -14.33 2.55 0.95
N GLY A 71 -13.92 3.65 1.59
CA GLY A 71 -14.40 4.10 2.90
C GLY A 71 -13.59 3.60 4.10
N ALA A 72 -12.42 2.99 3.86
CA ALA A 72 -11.50 2.53 4.90
C ALA A 72 -10.35 3.51 5.12
N CYS A 73 -9.79 3.51 6.33
CA CYS A 73 -8.44 4.04 6.54
C CYS A 73 -7.37 3.09 5.99
N CYS A 74 -6.18 3.60 5.71
CA CYS A 74 -5.07 2.78 5.20
C CYS A 74 -3.75 3.13 5.88
N LEU A 75 -3.04 2.12 6.35
CA LEU A 75 -1.62 2.21 6.75
C LEU A 75 -0.80 1.44 5.71
N ALA A 76 0.01 2.15 4.94
CA ALA A 76 0.89 1.56 3.92
C ALA A 76 2.35 1.70 4.33
N VAL A 77 3.05 0.58 4.50
CA VAL A 77 4.47 0.54 4.85
C VAL A 77 5.31 0.62 3.57
N GLU A 78 6.27 1.53 3.51
CA GLU A 78 7.19 1.70 2.38
C GLU A 78 8.59 2.00 2.88
N CYS A 79 9.61 1.34 2.31
CA CYS A 79 10.99 1.51 2.74
C CYS A 79 11.69 2.69 2.08
N ASP A 80 11.22 3.13 0.90
CA ASP A 80 11.79 4.25 0.16
C ASP A 80 10.98 5.54 0.41
N PRO A 81 11.54 6.55 1.11
CA PRO A 81 10.86 7.81 1.37
C PRO A 81 10.50 8.59 0.09
N ASP A 82 11.25 8.42 -1.01
CA ASP A 82 10.95 9.10 -2.27
C ASP A 82 9.66 8.58 -2.90
N HIS A 83 9.35 7.29 -2.71
CA HIS A 83 8.07 6.71 -3.13
C HIS A 83 6.89 7.29 -2.35
N ILE A 84 7.05 7.45 -1.02
CA ILE A 84 6.07 8.09 -0.15
C ILE A 84 5.82 9.54 -0.61
N ASP A 85 6.88 10.31 -0.79
CA ASP A 85 6.82 11.72 -1.17
C ASP A 85 6.19 11.92 -2.55
N PHE A 86 6.48 11.03 -3.49
CA PHE A 86 5.81 11.05 -4.78
C PHE A 86 4.30 10.86 -4.61
N ARG A 87 3.84 10.00 -3.69
CA ARG A 87 2.41 9.65 -3.54
C ARG A 87 1.65 10.78 -2.85
N LEU A 88 2.28 11.45 -1.89
CA LEU A 88 1.78 12.71 -1.32
C LEU A 88 1.63 13.79 -2.39
N ARG A 89 2.66 13.97 -3.24
CA ARG A 89 2.62 14.95 -4.33
C ARG A 89 1.51 14.65 -5.33
N THR A 90 1.30 13.38 -5.69
CA THR A 90 0.25 12.97 -6.63
C THR A 90 -1.13 12.80 -5.99
N LYS A 91 -1.29 13.08 -4.68
CA LYS A 91 -2.56 12.95 -3.95
C LYS A 91 -3.13 11.53 -3.90
N TYR A 92 -2.23 10.54 -3.93
CA TYR A 92 -2.56 9.13 -3.71
C TYR A 92 -2.36 8.70 -2.24
N LEU A 93 -1.84 9.60 -1.40
CA LEU A 93 -1.60 9.43 0.02
C LEU A 93 -1.91 10.75 0.75
N ASP A 94 -2.46 10.69 1.96
CA ASP A 94 -2.83 11.89 2.73
C ASP A 94 -1.69 12.37 3.65
N GLU A 95 -1.15 11.47 4.48
CA GLU A 95 -0.12 11.77 5.47
C GLU A 95 1.07 10.81 5.40
N LYS A 96 2.21 11.21 5.97
CA LYS A 96 3.37 10.35 6.17
C LYS A 96 3.94 10.47 7.57
N THR A 97 4.59 9.40 8.03
CA THR A 97 5.38 9.39 9.28
C THR A 97 6.49 8.33 9.18
N ASP A 98 7.51 8.47 10.02
CA ASP A 98 8.56 7.48 10.28
C ASP A 98 8.34 6.71 11.59
N SER A 99 7.26 7.01 12.32
CA SER A 99 6.94 6.41 13.60
C SER A 99 5.71 5.50 13.51
N LEU A 100 5.90 4.23 13.87
CA LEU A 100 4.78 3.27 13.96
C LEU A 100 3.72 3.73 14.97
N ASP A 101 4.15 4.34 16.10
CA ASP A 101 3.23 4.80 17.13
C ASP A 101 2.38 5.98 16.64
N GLU A 102 2.98 6.90 15.91
CA GLU A 102 2.25 8.01 15.29
C GLU A 102 1.27 7.51 14.22
N ALA A 103 1.70 6.59 13.36
CA ALA A 103 0.84 5.99 12.34
C ALA A 103 -0.40 5.32 12.97
N LEU A 104 -0.21 4.57 14.05
CA LEU A 104 -1.30 3.91 14.77
C LEU A 104 -2.23 4.92 15.46
N ALA A 105 -1.70 5.99 16.05
CA ALA A 105 -2.50 7.05 16.65
C ALA A 105 -3.38 7.79 15.62
N LEU A 106 -2.84 8.04 14.41
CA LEU A 106 -3.59 8.60 13.29
C LEU A 106 -4.73 7.67 12.86
N ILE A 107 -4.43 6.38 12.63
CA ILE A 107 -5.41 5.37 12.27
C ILE A 107 -6.52 5.28 13.31
N GLU A 108 -6.18 5.23 14.60
CA GLU A 108 -7.16 5.17 15.69
C GLU A 108 -8.06 6.42 15.70
N THR A 109 -7.47 7.59 15.50
CA THR A 109 -8.22 8.85 15.46
C THR A 109 -9.23 8.88 14.32
N TRP A 110 -8.78 8.56 13.09
CA TRP A 110 -9.62 8.60 11.90
C TRP A 110 -10.71 7.52 11.91
N THR A 111 -10.36 6.31 12.35
CA THR A 111 -11.36 5.23 12.46
C THR A 111 -12.43 5.55 13.50
N LYS A 112 -12.08 6.14 14.65
CA LYS A 112 -13.05 6.60 15.66
C LYS A 112 -13.93 7.75 15.18
N SER A 113 -13.39 8.69 14.39
CA SER A 113 -14.20 9.78 13.79
C SER A 113 -15.02 9.31 12.58
N GLY A 114 -14.77 8.11 12.08
CA GLY A 114 -15.41 7.57 10.88
C GLY A 114 -14.94 8.24 9.59
N GLU A 115 -13.76 8.84 9.62
CA GLU A 115 -13.05 9.34 8.44
C GLU A 115 -12.39 8.18 7.68
N ALA A 116 -12.17 8.39 6.38
CA ALA A 116 -11.37 7.50 5.53
C ALA A 116 -10.15 8.29 5.07
N LYS A 117 -8.98 7.93 5.62
CA LYS A 117 -7.70 8.60 5.36
C LYS A 117 -6.54 7.61 5.33
N SER A 118 -5.44 8.02 4.73
CA SER A 118 -4.28 7.18 4.49
C SER A 118 -2.99 7.74 5.09
N VAL A 119 -2.18 6.88 5.69
CA VAL A 119 -0.85 7.20 6.20
C VAL A 119 0.20 6.26 5.61
N GLY A 120 1.27 6.84 5.09
CA GLY A 120 2.47 6.13 4.66
C GLY A 120 3.47 6.07 5.81
N LEU A 121 3.84 4.86 6.22
CA LEU A 121 4.87 4.64 7.24
C LEU A 121 6.20 4.32 6.55
N CYS A 122 7.20 5.17 6.75
CA CYS A 122 8.56 4.92 6.29
C CYS A 122 9.19 3.81 7.16
N GLY A 123 9.38 2.63 6.58
CA GLY A 123 9.91 1.45 7.28
C GLY A 123 9.88 0.20 6.43
N ASN A 124 10.47 -0.89 6.93
CA ASN A 124 10.44 -2.16 6.24
C ASN A 124 9.21 -2.98 6.66
N ALA A 125 8.40 -3.43 5.69
CA ALA A 125 7.24 -4.27 5.96
C ALA A 125 7.61 -5.57 6.70
N ALA A 126 8.81 -6.13 6.43
CA ALA A 126 9.34 -7.31 7.10
C ALA A 126 9.60 -7.09 8.61
N ASP A 127 9.72 -5.84 9.06
CA ASP A 127 9.90 -5.49 10.48
C ASP A 127 8.59 -5.03 11.11
N ILE A 128 7.85 -4.17 10.41
CA ILE A 128 6.61 -3.57 10.92
C ILE A 128 5.50 -4.59 11.11
N PHE A 129 5.30 -5.51 10.16
CA PHE A 129 4.18 -6.47 10.24
C PHE A 129 4.35 -7.42 11.43
N PRO A 130 5.53 -8.04 11.67
CA PRO A 130 5.76 -8.81 12.88
C PRO A 130 5.62 -7.99 14.16
N GLU A 131 6.03 -6.72 14.16
CA GLU A 131 5.89 -5.84 15.31
C GLU A 131 4.41 -5.59 15.66
N LEU A 132 3.56 -5.35 14.67
CA LEU A 132 2.11 -5.23 14.87
C LEU A 132 1.50 -6.49 15.49
N VAL A 133 1.92 -7.66 15.02
CA VAL A 133 1.50 -8.96 15.58
C VAL A 133 1.92 -9.09 17.04
N LYS A 134 3.19 -8.77 17.37
CA LYS A 134 3.69 -8.81 18.75
C LYS A 134 2.91 -7.89 19.69
N ARG A 135 2.48 -6.73 19.19
CA ARG A 135 1.68 -5.75 19.94
C ARG A 135 0.19 -6.13 20.03
N GLY A 136 -0.25 -7.18 19.34
CA GLY A 136 -1.66 -7.58 19.31
C GLY A 136 -2.55 -6.59 18.56
N ILE A 137 -1.98 -5.76 17.68
CA ILE A 137 -2.73 -4.81 16.86
C ILE A 137 -3.37 -5.58 15.69
N ARG A 138 -4.68 -5.37 15.51
CA ARG A 138 -5.48 -6.11 14.52
C ARG A 138 -6.06 -5.16 13.46
N PRO A 139 -5.48 -5.12 12.25
CA PRO A 139 -6.13 -4.54 11.08
C PRO A 139 -7.42 -5.26 10.74
N ASP A 140 -8.34 -4.59 10.06
CA ASP A 140 -9.55 -5.22 9.54
C ASP A 140 -9.24 -6.01 8.27
N LEU A 141 -8.41 -5.47 7.39
CA LEU A 141 -7.87 -6.18 6.22
C LEU A 141 -6.35 -6.08 6.18
N VAL A 142 -5.68 -7.11 5.66
CA VAL A 142 -4.23 -7.15 5.46
C VAL A 142 -3.93 -7.65 4.06
N THR A 143 -3.04 -6.99 3.34
CA THR A 143 -2.52 -7.40 2.04
C THR A 143 -1.07 -6.94 1.87
N ASP A 144 -0.47 -7.19 0.71
CA ASP A 144 0.86 -6.69 0.36
C ASP A 144 0.97 -6.43 -1.15
N GLN A 145 1.71 -5.38 -1.52
CA GLN A 145 2.05 -5.08 -2.91
C GLN A 145 3.52 -4.61 -3.06
N THR A 146 4.40 -5.10 -2.18
CA THR A 146 5.84 -4.98 -2.41
C THR A 146 6.23 -5.72 -3.69
N SER A 147 7.40 -5.42 -4.26
CA SER A 147 7.84 -6.10 -5.49
C SER A 147 8.46 -7.48 -5.19
N ALA A 148 7.76 -8.31 -4.41
CA ALA A 148 8.19 -9.66 -4.03
C ALA A 148 8.37 -10.63 -5.21
N HIS A 149 7.83 -10.29 -6.38
CA HIS A 149 8.05 -11.04 -7.62
C HIS A 149 9.49 -10.94 -8.16
N ASP A 150 10.26 -9.94 -7.72
CA ASP A 150 11.68 -9.79 -8.02
C ASP A 150 12.48 -9.68 -6.70
N PRO A 151 12.91 -10.82 -6.12
CA PRO A 151 13.64 -10.83 -4.84
C PRO A 151 14.99 -10.11 -4.89
N VAL A 152 15.57 -9.88 -6.07
CA VAL A 152 16.89 -9.26 -6.21
C VAL A 152 16.78 -7.74 -6.23
N ASN A 153 15.78 -7.20 -6.92
CA ASN A 153 15.66 -5.75 -7.13
C ASN A 153 14.44 -5.12 -6.44
N GLY A 154 13.48 -5.92 -5.97
CA GLY A 154 12.15 -5.45 -5.62
C GLY A 154 11.74 -5.58 -4.15
N TYR A 155 12.43 -6.42 -3.36
CA TYR A 155 12.11 -6.64 -1.95
C TYR A 155 13.33 -6.33 -1.07
N LEU A 156 13.20 -5.35 -0.17
CA LEU A 156 14.27 -4.99 0.77
C LEU A 156 14.30 -6.00 1.93
N PRO A 157 15.41 -6.75 2.12
CA PRO A 157 15.55 -7.61 3.30
C PRO A 157 15.48 -6.80 4.60
N SER A 158 15.01 -7.44 5.68
CA SER A 158 15.05 -6.86 7.04
C SER A 158 16.49 -6.57 7.49
N GLY A 159 16.69 -5.50 8.25
CA GLY A 159 17.99 -5.00 8.72
C GLY A 159 18.53 -3.81 7.93
#